data_AF-A0A235IUE6-F1
#
_entry.id   AF-A0A235IUE6-F1
#
_cell.length_a   1.000
_cell.length_b   1.000
_cell.length_c   1.000
_cell.angle_alpha   90.00
_cell.angle_beta   90.00
_cell.angle_gamma   90.00
#
_symmetry.space_group_name_H-M   'P 1'
#
loop_
_entity.id
_entity.type
_entity.pdbx_description
1 polymer ?
#
loop_
_entity_poly.entity_id
_entity_poly.type
_entity_poly.pdbx_seq_one_letter_code
_entity_poly.pdbx_strand_id
1 'polypeptide(L)'
;MKNYFFQAAKIFFNPETLVPFIIGTIFLSVLGNALTQILFNVFGTTTTAAVGIALGSVLIFMFSVWFLAKSLSKVRSPEIDLGKLPPKKHKGLMLLVSRHEPCKKAIEYHLPELEYCWLICSSQSLDLAKKLKQDFPTLKIAEPIVVNDIYDPLEFYQVVKKIYKNLPPGWTIEDAIADFTGMTAQGSVGMVLASLSVQSLLQYTPAEFKDGQPTGYSLNPIEITLKEQFRRGKN
;
A
#
# COMPACT_ATOMS: atom_id res chain seq x y z
N MET A 1 -10.03 18.25 2.68
CA MET A 1 -11.23 18.49 1.85
C MET A 1 -11.02 17.82 0.50
N LYS A 2 -11.82 16.80 0.15
CA LYS A 2 -11.75 16.19 -1.19
C LYS A 2 -12.10 17.27 -2.21
N ASN A 3 -11.22 17.50 -3.19
CA ASN A 3 -11.39 18.57 -4.16
C ASN A 3 -12.48 18.15 -5.17
N TYR A 4 -13.75 18.40 -4.83
CA TYR A 4 -14.92 18.00 -5.62
C TYR A 4 -14.83 18.45 -7.09
N PHE A 5 -14.18 19.59 -7.33
CA PHE A 5 -13.89 20.09 -8.67
C PHE A 5 -13.06 19.10 -9.52
N PHE A 6 -12.01 18.52 -8.94
CA PHE A 6 -11.14 17.57 -9.66
C PHE A 6 -11.87 16.26 -9.97
N GLN A 7 -12.75 15.81 -9.07
CA GLN A 7 -13.57 14.63 -9.32
C GLN A 7 -14.62 14.89 -10.41
N ALA A 8 -15.28 16.05 -10.39
CA ALA A 8 -16.21 16.45 -11.45
C ALA A 8 -15.50 16.57 -12.80
N ALA A 9 -14.33 17.22 -12.87
CA ALA A 9 -13.53 17.31 -14.09
C ALA A 9 -13.12 15.93 -14.62
N LYS A 10 -12.72 15.00 -13.74
CA LYS A 10 -12.38 13.63 -14.13
C LYS A 10 -13.57 12.89 -14.75
N ILE A 11 -14.79 13.10 -14.24
CA ILE A 11 -16.02 12.54 -14.81
C ILE A 11 -16.31 13.16 -16.18
N PHE A 12 -16.18 14.49 -16.32
CA PHE A 12 -16.42 15.18 -17.60
C PHE A 12 -15.48 14.76 -18.73
N PHE A 13 -14.27 14.28 -18.43
CA PHE A 13 -13.30 13.82 -19.42
C PHE A 13 -13.07 12.30 -19.41
N ASN A 14 -13.92 11.52 -18.72
CA ASN A 14 -13.86 10.06 -18.77
C ASN A 14 -14.64 9.54 -20.00
N PRO A 15 -14.01 8.81 -20.94
CA PRO A 15 -14.70 8.23 -22.09
C PRO A 15 -15.79 7.21 -21.71
N GLU A 16 -15.77 6.65 -20.50
CA GLU A 16 -16.79 5.74 -20.00
C GLU A 16 -18.13 6.43 -19.70
N THR A 17 -18.14 7.77 -19.55
CA THR A 17 -19.34 8.57 -19.30
C THR A 17 -19.69 9.39 -20.54
N LEU A 18 -20.43 8.77 -21.45
CA LEU A 18 -20.70 9.29 -22.80
C LEU A 18 -21.28 10.72 -22.83
N VAL A 19 -22.30 11.02 -22.03
CA VAL A 19 -22.96 12.34 -22.04
C VAL A 19 -22.04 13.45 -21.49
N PRO A 20 -21.45 13.32 -20.27
CA PRO A 20 -20.46 14.30 -19.79
C PRO A 20 -19.27 14.49 -20.72
N PHE A 21 -18.79 13.40 -21.35
CA PHE A 21 -17.69 13.44 -22.29
C PHE A 21 -18.01 14.25 -23.56
N ILE A 22 -19.19 14.05 -24.16
CA ILE A 22 -19.63 14.85 -25.31
C ILE A 22 -19.75 16.33 -24.93
N ILE A 23 -20.32 16.63 -23.76
CA ILE A 23 -20.44 18.01 -23.29
C ILE A 23 -19.04 18.61 -23.06
N GLY A 24 -18.14 17.89 -22.39
CA GLY A 24 -16.77 18.32 -22.13
C GLY A 24 -15.97 18.56 -23.41
N THR A 25 -16.13 17.70 -24.41
CA THR A 25 -15.45 17.86 -25.72
C THR A 25 -15.98 19.05 -26.51
N ILE A 26 -17.29 19.32 -26.48
CA ILE A 26 -17.87 20.54 -27.08
C ILE A 26 -17.31 21.78 -26.39
N PHE A 27 -17.31 21.84 -25.05
CA PHE A 27 -16.72 22.96 -24.31
C PHE A 27 -15.24 23.15 -24.63
N LEU A 28 -14.48 22.07 -24.71
CA LEU A 28 -13.05 22.13 -25.06
C LEU A 28 -12.83 22.63 -26.48
N SER A 29 -13.70 22.23 -27.43
CA SER A 29 -13.65 22.69 -28.82
C SER A 29 -13.97 24.20 -28.92
N VAL A 30 -15.04 24.66 -28.25
CA VAL A 30 -15.40 26.07 -28.20
C VAL A 30 -14.29 26.89 -27.56
N LEU A 31 -13.73 26.41 -26.44
CA LEU A 31 -12.61 27.07 -25.77
C LEU A 31 -11.36 27.14 -26.66
N GLY A 32 -11.02 26.05 -27.35
CA GLY A 32 -9.91 26.00 -28.29
C GLY A 32 -10.09 27.00 -29.43
N ASN A 33 -11.30 27.10 -29.98
CA ASN A 33 -11.63 28.06 -31.02
C ASN A 33 -11.54 29.52 -30.51
N ALA A 34 -12.07 29.80 -29.32
CA ALA A 34 -12.01 31.13 -28.70
C ALA A 34 -10.56 31.56 -28.42
N LEU A 35 -9.74 30.66 -27.87
CA LEU A 35 -8.31 30.92 -27.65
C LEU A 35 -7.58 31.19 -28.97
N THR A 36 -7.88 30.41 -30.01
CA THR A 36 -7.31 30.60 -31.34
C THR A 36 -7.68 31.97 -31.93
N GLN A 37 -8.94 32.39 -31.78
CA GLN A 37 -9.40 33.72 -32.22
C GLN A 37 -8.72 34.85 -31.44
N ILE A 38 -8.56 34.73 -30.13
CA ILE A 38 -7.83 35.71 -29.30
C ILE A 38 -6.39 35.83 -29.78
N LEU A 39 -5.72 34.70 -30.05
CA LEU A 39 -4.35 34.69 -30.57
C LEU A 39 -4.27 35.37 -31.94
N PHE A 40 -5.18 35.08 -32.86
CA PHE A 40 -5.22 35.76 -34.16
C PHE A 40 -5.51 37.26 -34.07
N ASN A 41 -6.32 37.68 -33.11
CA ASN A 41 -6.60 39.10 -32.88
C ASN A 41 -5.37 39.84 -32.32
N VAL A 42 -4.55 39.19 -31.49
CA VAL A 42 -3.36 39.79 -30.88
C VAL A 42 -2.15 39.78 -31.82
N PHE A 43 -1.96 38.70 -32.59
CA PHE A 43 -0.77 38.49 -33.43
C PHE A 43 -1.00 38.78 -34.92
N GLY A 44 -2.24 39.07 -35.31
CA GLY A 44 -2.64 39.32 -36.69
C GLY A 44 -3.03 38.05 -37.46
N THR A 45 -3.75 38.24 -38.57
CA THR A 45 -4.32 37.15 -39.40
C THR A 45 -3.43 36.75 -40.58
N THR A 46 -2.16 37.16 -40.59
CA THR A 46 -1.23 36.82 -41.67
C THR A 46 -0.86 35.33 -41.62
N THR A 47 -0.55 34.74 -42.78
CA THR A 47 -0.14 33.32 -42.88
C THR A 47 1.08 33.02 -42.01
N THR A 48 1.98 33.99 -41.85
CA THR A 48 3.15 33.89 -40.97
C THR A 48 2.76 33.86 -39.49
N ALA A 49 1.79 34.67 -39.06
CA ALA A 49 1.26 34.65 -37.69
C ALA A 49 0.54 33.33 -37.38
N ALA A 50 -0.22 32.78 -38.34
CA ALA A 50 -0.88 31.48 -38.21
C ALA A 50 0.11 30.33 -37.97
N VAL A 51 1.17 30.27 -38.77
CA VAL A 51 2.24 29.28 -38.61
C VAL A 51 2.98 29.46 -37.28
N GLY A 52 3.23 30.71 -36.86
CA GLY A 52 3.84 31.03 -35.57
C GLY A 52 3.01 30.56 -34.38
N ILE A 53 1.69 30.82 -34.40
CA ILE A 53 0.76 30.38 -33.35
C ILE A 53 0.70 28.85 -33.28
N ALA A 54 0.63 28.16 -34.42
CA ALA A 54 0.60 26.71 -34.47
C ALA A 54 1.87 26.09 -33.86
N LEU A 55 3.05 26.57 -34.28
CA LEU A 55 4.34 26.10 -33.74
C LEU A 55 4.48 26.41 -32.24
N GLY A 56 4.09 27.61 -31.81
CA GLY A 56 4.10 27.99 -30.40
C GLY A 56 3.19 27.10 -29.54
N SER A 57 1.99 26.78 -30.04
CA SER A 57 1.05 25.90 -29.34
C SER A 57 1.59 24.48 -29.18
N VAL A 58 2.24 23.93 -30.21
CA VAL A 58 2.91 22.63 -30.13
C VAL A 58 4.04 22.65 -29.10
N LEU A 59 4.86 23.71 -29.06
CA LEU A 59 5.93 23.84 -28.08
C LEU A 59 5.40 23.94 -26.63
N ILE A 60 4.35 24.73 -26.40
CA ILE A 60 3.70 24.85 -25.09
C ILE A 60 3.09 23.50 -24.68
N PHE A 61 2.46 22.78 -25.61
CA PHE A 61 1.92 21.45 -25.35
C PHE A 61 3.03 20.48 -24.96
N MET A 62 4.12 20.41 -25.73
CA MET A 62 5.28 19.57 -25.42
C MET A 62 5.88 19.91 -24.05
N PHE A 63 5.99 21.19 -23.72
CA PHE A 63 6.47 21.63 -22.41
C PHE A 63 5.51 21.26 -21.27
N SER A 64 4.21 21.38 -21.49
CA SER A 64 3.17 21.02 -20.52
C SER A 64 3.13 19.51 -20.26
N VAL A 65 3.22 18.70 -21.32
CA VAL A 65 3.33 17.24 -21.23
C VAL A 65 4.61 16.84 -20.51
N TRP A 66 5.74 17.47 -20.84
CA TRP A 66 7.01 17.24 -20.15
C TRP A 66 6.94 17.60 -18.66
N PHE A 67 6.36 18.75 -18.31
CA PHE A 67 6.18 19.18 -16.93
C PHE A 67 5.23 18.26 -16.16
N LEU A 68 4.13 17.84 -16.78
CA LEU A 68 3.18 16.90 -16.19
C LEU A 68 3.81 15.52 -16.00
N ALA A 69 4.55 15.00 -16.97
CA ALA A 69 5.29 13.74 -16.86
C ALA A 69 6.35 13.81 -15.74
N LYS A 70 7.02 14.96 -15.58
CA LYS A 70 7.97 15.20 -14.48
C LYS A 70 7.27 15.31 -13.12
N SER A 71 6.06 15.86 -13.06
CA SER A 71 5.25 15.94 -11.84
C SER A 71 4.69 14.58 -11.43
N LEU A 72 4.17 13.81 -12.39
CA LEU A 72 3.63 12.46 -12.18
C LEU A 72 4.72 11.44 -11.87
N SER A 73 5.93 11.57 -12.43
CA SER A 73 7.07 10.71 -12.06
C SER A 73 7.58 10.96 -10.64
N LYS A 74 7.17 12.07 -10.00
CA LYS A 74 7.38 12.32 -8.57
C LYS A 74 6.38 11.59 -7.68
N VAL A 75 5.28 11.08 -8.25
CA VAL A 75 4.23 10.25 -7.61
C VAL A 75 4.40 8.79 -8.05
N ARG A 76 5.64 8.37 -8.34
CA ARG A 76 5.92 6.97 -8.69
C ARG A 76 5.91 6.16 -7.41
N SER A 77 5.10 5.10 -7.39
CA SER A 77 4.95 4.19 -6.25
C SER A 77 6.32 3.74 -5.73
N PRO A 78 6.49 3.59 -4.40
CA PRO A 78 7.71 3.02 -3.83
C PRO A 78 8.05 1.70 -4.54
N GLU A 79 9.31 1.57 -4.94
CA GLU A 79 9.81 0.32 -5.46
C GLU A 79 9.94 -0.63 -4.26
N ILE A 80 9.23 -1.77 -4.32
CA ILE A 80 9.28 -2.76 -3.24
C ILE A 80 10.63 -3.47 -3.34
N ASP A 81 11.61 -2.99 -2.58
CA ASP A 81 12.85 -3.73 -2.36
C ASP A 81 12.55 -4.85 -1.36
N LEU A 82 12.27 -6.05 -1.88
CA LEU A 82 12.15 -7.29 -1.10
C LEU A 82 13.54 -7.72 -0.58
N GLY A 83 14.23 -6.81 0.11
CA GLY A 83 15.50 -7.07 0.76
C GLY A 83 15.32 -8.10 1.86
N LYS A 84 16.34 -8.94 2.06
CA LYS A 84 16.39 -9.90 3.18
C LYS A 84 16.92 -9.23 4.44
N LEU A 85 16.31 -8.14 4.88
CA LEU A 85 16.74 -7.47 6.10
C LEU A 85 16.07 -8.13 7.31
N PRO A 86 16.84 -8.46 8.36
CA PRO A 86 16.24 -8.87 9.63
C PRO A 86 15.42 -7.68 10.18
N PRO A 87 14.18 -7.90 10.65
CA PRO A 87 13.39 -6.83 11.21
C PRO A 87 14.03 -6.28 12.47
N LYS A 88 13.78 -5.01 12.77
CA LYS A 88 14.03 -4.53 14.13
C LYS A 88 13.13 -5.29 15.10
N LYS A 89 13.52 -5.34 16.36
CA LYS A 89 12.62 -5.85 17.39
C LYS A 89 11.50 -4.81 17.60
N HIS A 90 10.30 -5.30 17.87
CA HIS A 90 9.09 -4.48 17.95
C HIS A 90 8.34 -4.82 19.23
N LYS A 91 7.66 -3.83 19.81
CA LYS A 91 6.85 -4.01 21.02
C LYS A 91 5.57 -4.78 20.74
N GLY A 92 5.01 -4.62 19.54
CA GLY A 92 3.80 -5.27 19.07
C GLY A 92 4.05 -6.27 17.95
N LEU A 93 3.42 -7.43 18.02
CA LEU A 93 3.44 -8.44 16.95
C LEU A 93 2.03 -8.94 16.64
N MET A 94 1.63 -8.89 15.37
CA MET A 94 0.39 -9.50 14.87
C MET A 94 0.72 -10.76 14.09
N LEU A 95 0.09 -11.89 14.43
CA LEU A 95 0.34 -13.18 13.79
C LEU A 95 -0.94 -13.76 13.18
N LEU A 96 -0.84 -14.22 11.94
CA LEU A 96 -1.78 -15.18 11.36
C LEU A 96 -1.42 -16.58 11.86
N VAL A 97 -2.32 -17.24 12.59
CA VAL A 97 -2.03 -18.52 13.23
C VAL A 97 -2.53 -19.69 12.39
N SER A 98 -1.60 -20.50 11.88
CA SER A 98 -1.89 -21.80 11.25
C SER A 98 -0.92 -22.91 11.63
N ARG A 99 0.34 -22.57 11.93
CA ARG A 99 1.38 -23.51 12.37
C ARG A 99 2.10 -22.95 13.60
N HIS A 100 2.42 -23.83 14.53
CA HIS A 100 3.03 -23.46 15.81
C HIS A 100 4.40 -22.82 15.64
N GLU A 101 5.25 -23.49 14.88
CA GLU A 101 6.67 -23.19 14.86
C GLU A 101 7.00 -21.81 14.24
N PRO A 102 6.42 -21.37 13.11
CA PRO A 102 6.67 -20.02 12.59
C PRO A 102 6.18 -18.93 13.56
N CYS A 103 5.04 -19.14 14.22
CA CYS A 103 4.51 -18.18 15.20
C CYS A 103 5.44 -18.08 16.42
N LYS A 104 5.88 -19.23 16.93
CA LYS A 104 6.84 -19.32 18.04
C LYS A 104 8.14 -18.61 17.67
N LYS A 105 8.68 -18.87 16.48
CA LYS A 105 9.93 -18.29 15.98
C LYS A 105 9.85 -16.77 15.83
N ALA A 106 8.73 -16.25 15.33
CA ALA A 106 8.47 -14.82 15.26
C ALA A 106 8.44 -14.18 16.67
N ILE A 107 7.72 -14.77 17.62
CA ILE A 107 7.66 -14.27 19.01
C ILE A 107 9.06 -14.26 19.64
N GLU A 108 9.79 -15.38 19.55
CA GLU A 108 11.15 -15.51 20.10
C GLU A 108 12.11 -14.46 19.52
N TYR A 109 11.95 -14.11 18.24
CA TYR A 109 12.80 -13.13 17.59
C TYR A 109 12.64 -11.71 18.18
N HIS A 110 11.40 -11.27 18.43
CA HIS A 110 11.14 -9.92 18.96
C HIS A 110 11.35 -9.81 20.47
N LEU A 111 11.41 -10.92 21.21
CA LEU A 111 11.80 -10.90 22.62
C LEU A 111 13.26 -10.40 22.78
N PRO A 112 13.57 -9.62 23.83
CA PRO A 112 12.71 -9.24 24.95
C PRO A 112 11.91 -7.94 24.75
N GLU A 113 12.04 -7.26 23.60
CA GLU A 113 11.35 -5.98 23.35
C GLU A 113 9.84 -6.16 23.09
N LEU A 114 9.42 -7.36 22.72
CA LEU A 114 8.02 -7.69 22.51
C LEU A 114 7.23 -7.61 23.83
N GLU A 115 6.28 -6.69 23.88
CA GLU A 115 5.42 -6.44 25.04
C GLU A 115 4.00 -6.98 24.82
N TYR A 116 3.50 -6.97 23.58
CA TYR A 116 2.13 -7.33 23.26
C TYR A 116 2.04 -8.14 21.96
N CYS A 117 1.21 -9.18 21.94
CA CYS A 117 0.96 -9.97 20.74
C CYS A 117 -0.53 -10.21 20.49
N TRP A 118 -0.92 -10.06 19.21
CA TRP A 118 -2.25 -10.36 18.70
C TRP A 118 -2.21 -11.61 17.84
N LEU A 119 -3.03 -12.59 18.19
CA LEU A 119 -3.18 -13.83 17.45
C LEU A 119 -4.48 -13.79 16.66
N ILE A 120 -4.39 -13.84 15.34
CA ILE A 120 -5.53 -13.92 14.42
C ILE A 120 -5.60 -15.36 13.91
N CYS A 121 -6.70 -16.06 14.15
CA CYS A 121 -6.83 -17.49 13.88
C CYS A 121 -8.20 -17.83 13.28
N SER A 122 -8.35 -19.04 12.74
CA SER A 122 -9.67 -19.60 12.43
C SER A 122 -10.18 -20.42 13.62
N SER A 123 -11.42 -20.91 13.53
CA SER A 123 -11.94 -21.89 14.49
C SER A 123 -11.06 -23.14 14.58
N GLN A 124 -10.46 -23.56 13.45
CA GLN A 124 -9.60 -24.74 13.35
C GLN A 124 -8.22 -24.54 13.99
N SER A 125 -7.70 -23.31 13.99
CA SER A 125 -6.40 -22.99 14.60
C SER A 125 -6.50 -22.32 15.97
N LEU A 126 -7.69 -22.28 16.57
CA LEU A 126 -7.93 -21.67 17.88
C LEU A 126 -7.17 -22.36 19.00
N ASP A 127 -7.16 -23.70 19.04
CA ASP A 127 -6.43 -24.44 20.07
C ASP A 127 -4.92 -24.22 19.97
N LEU A 128 -4.42 -24.03 18.75
CA LEU A 128 -3.04 -23.67 18.50
C LEU A 128 -2.73 -22.25 19.02
N ALA A 129 -3.62 -21.28 18.80
CA ALA A 129 -3.46 -19.93 19.34
C ALA A 129 -3.47 -19.91 20.88
N LYS A 130 -4.34 -20.71 21.51
CA LYS A 130 -4.34 -20.89 22.97
C LYS A 130 -3.05 -21.54 23.48
N LYS A 131 -2.53 -22.54 22.76
CA LYS A 131 -1.25 -23.16 23.08
C LYS A 131 -0.09 -22.16 23.01
N LEU A 132 -0.02 -21.33 21.95
CA LEU A 132 0.96 -20.25 21.87
C LEU A 132 0.88 -19.30 23.06
N LYS A 133 -0.34 -18.97 23.51
CA LYS A 133 -0.52 -18.16 24.73
C LYS A 133 0.03 -18.82 25.99
N GLN A 134 -0.08 -20.14 26.10
CA GLN A 134 0.47 -20.91 27.23
C GLN A 134 2.00 -21.02 27.18
N ASP A 135 2.58 -21.14 25.98
CA ASP A 135 4.03 -21.28 25.79
C ASP A 135 4.81 -20.01 26.15
N PHE A 136 4.15 -18.84 26.16
CA PHE A 136 4.74 -17.54 26.48
C PHE A 136 4.01 -16.82 27.63
N PRO A 137 4.05 -17.35 28.86
CA PRO A 137 3.23 -16.86 29.98
C PRO A 137 3.59 -15.45 30.46
N THR A 138 4.81 -14.98 30.18
CA THR A 138 5.28 -13.64 30.54
C THR A 138 4.91 -12.57 29.51
N LEU A 139 4.55 -12.98 28.29
CA LEU A 139 4.16 -12.07 27.21
C LEU A 139 2.66 -11.75 27.29
N LYS A 140 2.29 -10.48 27.12
CA LYS A 140 0.89 -10.10 27.07
C LYS A 140 0.27 -10.47 25.73
N ILE A 141 -0.37 -11.64 25.68
CA ILE A 141 -1.08 -12.13 24.49
C ILE A 141 -2.58 -11.88 24.66
N ALA A 142 -3.17 -11.13 23.73
CA ALA A 142 -4.62 -10.88 23.68
C ALA A 142 -5.42 -12.19 23.58
N GLU A 143 -6.72 -12.14 23.85
CA GLU A 143 -7.60 -13.24 23.46
C GLU A 143 -7.54 -13.45 21.94
N PRO A 144 -7.38 -14.70 21.46
CA PRO A 144 -7.30 -14.97 20.02
C PRO A 144 -8.51 -14.42 19.27
N ILE A 145 -8.24 -13.71 18.18
CA ILE A 145 -9.27 -13.14 17.31
C ILE A 145 -9.61 -14.17 16.25
N VAL A 146 -10.80 -14.76 16.37
CA VAL A 146 -11.28 -15.79 15.44
C VAL A 146 -11.94 -15.12 14.23
N VAL A 147 -11.40 -15.35 13.03
CA VAL A 147 -12.06 -15.00 11.77
C VAL A 147 -13.09 -16.06 11.39
N ASN A 148 -14.19 -15.63 10.78
CA ASN A 148 -15.31 -16.49 10.42
C ASN A 148 -15.09 -17.16 9.05
N ASP A 149 -14.55 -16.43 8.08
CA ASP A 149 -14.26 -16.92 6.74
C ASP A 149 -12.77 -16.74 6.40
N ILE A 150 -12.04 -17.86 6.34
CA ILE A 150 -10.62 -17.89 5.99
C ILE A 150 -10.34 -17.51 4.53
N TYR A 151 -11.38 -17.41 3.69
CA TYR A 151 -11.29 -17.01 2.30
C TYR A 151 -11.75 -15.56 2.05
N ASP A 152 -12.19 -14.84 3.08
CA ASP A 152 -12.56 -13.42 2.98
C ASP A 152 -11.39 -12.50 3.36
N PRO A 153 -10.60 -11.98 2.39
CA PRO A 153 -9.51 -11.05 2.69
C PRO A 153 -10.00 -9.74 3.33
N LEU A 154 -11.28 -9.36 3.16
CA LEU A 154 -11.83 -8.15 3.77
C LEU A 154 -11.98 -8.30 5.28
N GLU A 155 -12.34 -9.48 5.77
CA GLU A 155 -12.41 -9.76 7.21
C GLU A 155 -11.04 -9.58 7.86
N PHE A 156 -9.99 -10.20 7.30
CA PHE A 156 -8.61 -10.01 7.78
C PHE A 156 -8.18 -8.55 7.73
N TYR A 157 -8.49 -7.85 6.63
CA TYR A 157 -8.20 -6.42 6.50
C TYR A 157 -8.83 -5.61 7.64
N GLN A 158 -10.10 -5.85 7.94
CA GLN A 158 -10.84 -5.15 8.99
C GLN A 158 -10.30 -5.47 10.38
N VAL A 159 -9.98 -6.74 10.66
CA VAL A 159 -9.38 -7.18 11.93
C VAL A 159 -8.04 -6.47 12.16
N VAL A 160 -7.14 -6.52 11.18
CA VAL A 160 -5.80 -5.90 11.31
C VAL A 160 -5.92 -4.38 11.46
N LYS A 161 -6.79 -3.73 10.68
CA LYS A 161 -7.03 -2.29 10.81
C LYS A 161 -7.63 -1.91 12.18
N LYS A 162 -8.49 -2.78 12.73
CA LYS A 162 -9.03 -2.59 14.08
C LYS A 162 -7.93 -2.69 15.14
N ILE A 163 -6.96 -3.59 14.99
CA ILE A 163 -5.80 -3.67 15.90
C ILE A 163 -5.01 -2.36 15.84
N TYR A 164 -4.62 -1.89 14.65
CA TYR A 164 -3.90 -0.61 14.52
C TYR A 164 -4.66 0.59 15.08
N LYS A 165 -6.00 0.61 14.95
CA LYS A 165 -6.83 1.69 15.52
C LYS A 165 -6.86 1.67 17.06
N ASN A 166 -6.62 0.52 17.68
CA ASN A 166 -6.73 0.31 19.12
C ASN A 166 -5.41 -0.19 19.73
N LEU A 167 -4.29 0.33 19.24
CA LEU A 167 -2.98 0.08 19.85
C LEU A 167 -2.96 0.58 21.31
N PRO A 168 -2.09 0.02 22.17
CA PRO A 168 -1.93 0.49 23.54
C PRO A 168 -1.64 2.01 23.61
N PRO A 169 -2.09 2.71 24.67
CA PRO A 169 -1.82 4.14 24.83
C PRO A 169 -0.32 4.45 24.75
N GLY A 170 0.03 5.46 23.95
CA GLY A 170 1.42 5.88 23.73
C GLY A 170 2.18 5.09 22.65
N TRP A 171 1.56 4.07 22.05
CA TRP A 171 2.14 3.35 20.92
C TRP A 171 1.80 4.04 19.60
N THR A 172 2.74 3.96 18.69
CA THR A 172 2.66 4.36 17.29
C THR A 172 2.52 3.15 16.39
N ILE A 173 2.25 3.37 15.09
CA ILE A 173 2.11 2.26 14.14
C ILE A 173 3.45 1.53 14.00
N GLU A 174 4.57 2.24 14.08
CA GLU A 174 5.92 1.68 13.99
C GLU A 174 6.31 0.80 15.18
N ASP A 175 5.60 0.91 16.32
CA ASP A 175 5.83 0.04 17.48
C ASP A 175 5.31 -1.40 17.25
N ALA A 176 4.47 -1.61 16.23
CA ALA A 176 3.89 -2.91 15.91
C ALA A 176 4.28 -3.38 14.49
N ILE A 177 4.52 -4.68 14.36
CA ILE A 177 4.79 -5.34 13.07
C ILE A 177 3.80 -6.48 12.83
N ALA A 178 3.41 -6.67 11.57
CA ALA A 178 2.51 -7.74 11.17
C ALA A 178 3.26 -8.84 10.41
N ASP A 179 3.09 -10.09 10.85
CA ASP A 179 3.65 -11.27 10.19
C ASP A 179 2.56 -12.02 9.40
N PHE A 180 2.69 -12.00 8.07
CA PHE A 180 1.69 -12.53 7.15
C PHE A 180 1.93 -13.99 6.72
N THR A 181 2.84 -14.71 7.39
CA THR A 181 3.27 -16.07 7.02
C THR A 181 2.18 -17.12 7.12
N GLY A 182 1.31 -17.00 8.12
CA GLY A 182 0.35 -18.04 8.46
C GLY A 182 -0.97 -17.92 7.71
N MET A 183 -1.87 -18.86 8.05
CA MET A 183 -3.20 -19.03 7.45
C MET A 183 -3.16 -19.17 5.92
N THR A 184 -4.17 -18.65 5.24
CA THR A 184 -4.38 -18.74 3.79
C THR A 184 -3.73 -17.57 3.08
N ALA A 185 -3.49 -17.69 1.77
CA ALA A 185 -3.01 -16.57 0.95
C ALA A 185 -3.97 -15.36 1.01
N GLN A 186 -5.27 -15.60 1.12
CA GLN A 186 -6.30 -14.57 1.31
C GLN A 186 -6.09 -13.82 2.63
N GLY A 187 -5.80 -14.54 3.72
CA GLY A 187 -5.45 -13.95 5.00
C GLY A 187 -4.19 -13.08 4.93
N SER A 188 -3.14 -13.59 4.27
CA SER A 188 -1.92 -12.82 4.02
C SER A 188 -2.21 -11.54 3.23
N VAL A 189 -3.01 -11.62 2.16
CA VAL A 189 -3.40 -10.46 1.35
C VAL A 189 -4.16 -9.43 2.18
N GLY A 190 -5.17 -9.86 2.96
CA GLY A 190 -5.94 -8.96 3.82
C GLY A 190 -5.08 -8.23 4.85
N MET A 191 -4.16 -8.94 5.49
CA MET A 191 -3.21 -8.35 6.44
C MET A 191 -2.25 -7.38 5.76
N VAL A 192 -1.64 -7.75 4.62
CA VAL A 192 -0.73 -6.89 3.87
C VAL A 192 -1.45 -5.61 3.44
N LEU A 193 -2.66 -5.70 2.86
CA LEU A 193 -3.43 -4.53 2.45
C LEU A 193 -3.76 -3.61 3.63
N ALA A 194 -4.10 -4.17 4.80
CA ALA A 194 -4.36 -3.38 5.99
C ALA A 194 -3.13 -2.64 6.49
N SER A 195 -2.00 -3.33 6.61
CA SER A 195 -0.72 -2.75 7.03
C SER A 195 -0.24 -1.66 6.06
N LEU A 196 -0.29 -1.92 4.75
CA LEU A 196 0.07 -0.93 3.73
C LEU A 196 -0.82 0.31 3.77
N SER A 197 -2.11 0.15 4.05
CA SER A 197 -3.05 1.28 4.12
C SER A 197 -2.77 2.28 5.24
N VAL A 198 -1.99 1.87 6.25
CA VAL A 198 -1.55 2.69 7.37
C VAL A 198 -0.02 2.88 7.41
N GLN A 199 0.68 2.46 6.35
CA GLN A 199 2.15 2.50 6.24
C GLN A 199 2.88 1.77 7.38
N SER A 200 2.29 0.67 7.87
CA SER A 200 2.91 -0.18 8.88
C SER A 200 3.94 -1.14 8.28
N LEU A 201 4.84 -1.62 9.15
CA LEU A 201 5.87 -2.59 8.84
C LEU A 201 5.28 -4.00 8.70
N LEU A 202 5.89 -4.79 7.83
CA LEU A 202 5.49 -6.15 7.50
C LEU A 202 6.70 -7.07 7.60
N GLN A 203 6.47 -8.30 8.03
CA GLN A 203 7.47 -9.36 7.99
C GLN A 203 6.87 -10.70 7.57
N TYR A 204 7.76 -11.65 7.28
CA TYR A 204 7.41 -13.05 7.19
C TYR A 204 8.50 -13.93 7.79
N THR A 205 8.11 -15.09 8.32
CA THR A 205 8.94 -16.09 8.99
C THR A 205 9.07 -17.32 8.08
N PRO A 206 10.15 -17.44 7.30
CA PRO A 206 10.27 -18.50 6.30
C PRO A 206 10.44 -19.87 6.95
N ALA A 207 9.86 -20.91 6.35
CA ALA A 207 10.20 -22.28 6.72
C ALA A 207 11.63 -22.60 6.30
N GLU A 208 12.33 -23.40 7.09
CA GLU A 208 13.62 -23.96 6.75
C GLU A 208 13.44 -25.19 5.84
N PHE A 209 14.23 -25.25 4.77
CA PHE A 209 14.25 -26.36 3.83
C PHE A 209 15.63 -26.99 3.78
N LYS A 210 15.67 -28.33 3.76
CA LYS A 210 16.88 -29.12 3.53
C LYS A 210 16.59 -30.12 2.43
N ASP A 211 17.42 -30.14 1.39
CA ASP A 211 17.27 -31.02 0.23
C ASP A 211 15.88 -30.92 -0.44
N GLY A 212 15.31 -29.70 -0.46
CA GLY A 212 13.99 -29.42 -1.05
C GLY A 212 12.79 -29.79 -0.19
N GLN A 213 12.99 -30.33 1.02
CA GLN A 213 11.93 -30.71 1.95
C GLN A 213 11.88 -29.78 3.17
N PRO A 214 10.70 -29.45 3.70
CA PRO A 214 10.59 -28.64 4.92
C PRO A 214 11.11 -29.43 6.13
N THR A 215 11.97 -28.82 6.93
CA THR A 215 12.57 -29.47 8.11
C THR A 215 11.64 -29.49 9.32
N GLY A 216 10.55 -28.72 9.27
CA GLY A 216 9.65 -28.48 10.41
C GLY A 216 10.07 -27.30 11.27
N TYR A 217 11.24 -26.70 11.02
CA TYR A 217 11.72 -25.47 11.65
C TYR A 217 11.54 -24.26 10.73
N SER A 218 11.70 -23.07 11.29
CA SER A 218 11.66 -21.79 10.61
C SER A 218 12.96 -21.01 10.81
N LEU A 219 13.29 -20.26 9.77
CA LEU A 219 14.35 -19.27 9.78
C LEU A 219 13.89 -18.03 10.57
N ASN A 220 14.83 -17.12 10.84
CA ASN A 220 14.47 -15.85 11.46
C ASN A 220 13.55 -15.04 10.52
N PRO A 221 12.65 -14.21 11.10
CA PRO A 221 11.79 -13.33 10.31
C PRO A 221 12.58 -12.39 9.40
N ILE A 222 11.96 -12.00 8.29
CA ILE A 222 12.48 -11.08 7.29
C ILE A 222 11.49 -9.92 7.14
N GLU A 223 11.97 -8.70 7.29
CA GLU A 223 11.19 -7.48 7.10
C GLU A 223 11.01 -7.17 5.61
N ILE A 224 9.80 -6.75 5.23
CA ILE A 224 9.54 -6.18 3.91
C ILE A 224 9.76 -4.67 3.98
N THR A 225 10.82 -4.19 3.33
CA THR A 225 11.11 -2.75 3.23
C THR A 225 10.55 -2.15 1.95
N LEU A 226 9.60 -1.22 2.07
CA LEU A 226 9.15 -0.41 0.94
C LEU A 226 10.06 0.81 0.82
N LYS A 227 11.10 0.73 -0.02
CA LYS A 227 11.98 1.88 -0.24
C LYS A 227 11.32 2.84 -1.24
N GLU A 228 10.95 4.03 -0.78
CA GLU A 228 10.72 5.16 -1.68
C GLU A 228 12.05 5.58 -2.31
N GLN A 229 12.43 4.99 -3.45
CA GLN A 229 13.53 5.51 -4.26
C GLN A 229 13.13 6.86 -4.87
N PHE A 230 13.31 7.95 -4.13
CA PHE A 230 13.55 9.25 -4.75
C PHE A 230 14.92 9.19 -5.42
N ARG A 231 14.97 8.84 -6.70
CA ARG A 231 16.12 9.13 -7.55
C ARG A 231 16.35 10.65 -7.54
N ARG A 232 17.19 11.14 -6.63
CA ARG A 232 17.97 12.36 -6.90
C ARG A 232 18.89 11.98 -8.05
N GLY A 233 18.49 12.36 -9.26
CA GLY A 233 19.43 12.42 -10.38
C GLY A 233 20.63 13.21 -9.89
N LYS A 234 21.79 12.55 -9.85
CA LYS A 234 23.07 13.24 -9.79
C LYS A 234 23.12 14.11 -11.05
N ASN A 235 23.11 15.42 -10.85
CA ASN A 235 23.70 16.35 -11.82
C ASN A 235 25.21 16.14 -11.83
#